data_AF-A0A6N9AXQ0-F1
#
_entry.id   AF-A0A6N9AXQ0-F1
#
_cell.length_a   1.000
_cell.length_b   1.000
_cell.length_c   1.000
_cell.angle_alpha   90.00
_cell.angle_beta   90.00
_cell.angle_gamma   90.00
#
_symmetry.space_group_name_H-M   'P 1'
#
loop_
_entity.id
_entity.type
_entity.pdbx_description
1 polymer ?
#
loop_
_entity_poly.entity_id
_entity_poly.type
_entity_poly.pdbx_seq_one_letter_code
_entity_poly.pdbx_strand_id
1 'polypeptide(L)'
;DNVAFALEVRGIDRDVRYQTADQAIETVELQGWNDRYPDELSGGMQQRVGLARAIAANPHILLMDEPFSALDPLIRRQLQDQFLTLSAEMKKTTLFITHDLDEAIRIGHRIAIMKDGALVQIGTPEEIVTNPVDDYVADFVAGISKLQLVTAQKVMQSIEKYERSYGALNSTDCPVAKLDDSLDHLVDLSIDTDHPIIVKQDDTVIGVVSKRTLLRGIQGKQE
;
A
#
# COMPACT_ATOMS: atom_id res chain seq x y z
N ASP A 1 11.23 26.56 13.53
CA ASP A 1 12.00 27.09 12.38
C ASP A 1 12.15 26.13 11.21
N ASN A 2 12.77 24.96 11.37
CA ASN A 2 13.00 24.02 10.27
C ASN A 2 11.77 23.71 9.40
N VAL A 3 10.61 23.50 10.04
CA VAL A 3 9.34 23.21 9.35
C VAL A 3 8.82 24.43 8.58
N ALA A 4 8.99 25.64 9.11
CA ALA A 4 8.54 26.89 8.50
C ALA A 4 9.47 27.40 7.38
N PHE A 5 10.66 26.81 7.23
CA PHE A 5 11.72 27.32 6.35
C PHE A 5 11.27 27.52 4.90
N ALA A 6 10.51 26.58 4.34
CA ALA A 6 10.02 26.71 2.96
C ALA A 6 9.07 27.91 2.76
N LEU A 7 8.29 28.24 3.79
CA LEU A 7 7.36 29.39 3.78
C LEU A 7 8.12 30.70 3.97
N GLU A 8 9.16 30.69 4.80
CA GLU A 8 10.09 31.81 4.95
C GLU A 8 10.77 32.18 3.63
N VAL A 9 11.30 31.20 2.91
CA VAL A 9 11.94 31.41 1.60
C VAL A 9 10.94 31.97 0.57
N ARG A 10 9.64 31.64 0.71
CA ARG A 10 8.56 32.18 -0.14
C ARG A 10 8.08 33.57 0.29
N GLY A 11 8.63 34.14 1.36
CA GLY A 11 8.24 35.46 1.87
C GLY A 11 6.87 35.48 2.56
N ILE A 12 6.40 34.34 3.06
CA ILE A 12 5.15 34.27 3.85
C ILE A 12 5.38 34.94 5.21
N ASP A 13 4.37 35.67 5.67
CA ASP A 13 4.39 36.36 6.96
C ASP A 13 4.74 35.43 8.13
N ARG A 14 5.42 35.99 9.14
CA ARG A 14 5.95 35.24 10.28
C ARG A 14 4.84 34.49 11.03
N ASP A 15 3.72 35.14 11.33
CA ASP A 15 2.69 34.51 12.15
C ASP A 15 2.01 33.37 11.37
N VAL A 16 1.77 33.60 10.07
CA VAL A 16 1.18 32.59 9.16
C VAL A 16 2.08 31.36 8.99
N ARG A 17 3.41 31.57 8.82
CA ARG A 17 4.33 30.45 8.63
C ARG A 17 4.49 29.60 9.90
N TYR A 18 4.50 30.21 11.09
CA TYR A 18 4.55 29.44 12.35
C TYR A 18 3.25 28.70 12.60
N GLN A 19 2.10 29.32 12.36
CA GLN A 19 0.81 28.64 12.47
C GLN A 19 0.73 27.41 11.54
N THR A 20 1.19 27.55 10.29
CA THR A 20 1.23 26.43 9.34
C THR A 20 2.23 25.35 9.78
N ALA A 21 3.38 25.75 10.34
CA ALA A 21 4.36 24.83 10.84
C ALA A 21 3.86 24.04 12.06
N ASP A 22 3.18 24.68 12.99
CA ASP A 22 2.59 24.02 14.16
C ASP A 22 1.54 23.00 13.76
N GLN A 23 0.68 23.33 12.78
CA GLN A 23 -0.30 22.38 12.24
C GLN A 23 0.37 21.17 11.57
N ALA A 24 1.47 21.37 10.84
CA ALA A 24 2.22 20.28 10.25
C ALA A 24 2.93 19.41 11.31
N ILE A 25 3.45 20.01 12.38
CA ILE A 25 4.04 19.31 13.54
C ILE A 25 2.99 18.46 14.25
N GLU A 26 1.77 18.97 14.41
CA GLU A 26 0.63 18.24 14.96
C GLU A 26 0.29 17.01 14.12
N THR A 27 0.25 17.17 12.80
CA THR A 27 -0.10 16.10 11.85
C THR A 27 0.87 14.92 11.91
N VAL A 28 2.15 15.17 12.22
CA VAL A 28 3.17 14.12 12.39
C VAL A 28 3.36 13.68 13.84
N GLU A 29 2.46 14.09 14.74
CA GLU A 29 2.47 13.79 16.18
C GLU A 29 3.76 14.21 16.91
N LEU A 30 4.34 15.35 16.54
CA LEU A 30 5.50 15.93 17.22
C LEU A 30 5.14 17.09 18.16
N GLN A 31 3.88 17.16 18.58
CA GLN A 31 3.38 18.11 19.58
C GLN A 31 4.29 18.13 20.83
N GLY A 32 4.69 19.32 21.26
CA GLY A 32 5.52 19.51 22.48
C GLY A 32 7.03 19.42 22.24
N TRP A 33 7.47 19.20 20.99
CA TRP A 33 8.89 19.19 20.61
C TRP A 33 9.29 20.42 19.77
N ASN A 34 8.41 21.40 19.66
CA ASN A 34 8.50 22.53 18.73
C ASN A 34 9.78 23.38 18.94
N ASP A 35 10.22 23.50 20.19
CA ASP A 35 11.37 24.33 20.59
C ASP A 35 12.68 23.54 20.74
N ARG A 36 12.69 22.26 20.38
CA ARG A 36 13.86 21.38 20.51
C ARG A 36 14.75 21.46 19.28
N TYR A 37 16.05 21.40 19.50
CA TYR A 37 17.03 21.32 18.42
C TYR A 37 17.06 19.91 17.82
N PRO A 38 17.41 19.75 16.52
CA PRO A 38 17.41 18.45 15.85
C PRO A 38 18.27 17.38 16.54
N ASP A 39 19.38 17.76 17.15
CA ASP A 39 20.29 16.91 17.92
C ASP A 39 19.72 16.42 19.26
N GLU A 40 18.63 17.04 19.74
CA GLU A 40 17.86 16.59 20.91
C GLU A 40 16.77 15.57 20.53
N LEU A 41 16.57 15.30 19.23
CA LEU A 41 15.53 14.42 18.71
C LEU A 41 16.12 13.05 18.32
N SER A 42 15.32 11.99 18.49
CA SER A 42 15.67 10.67 17.94
C SER A 42 15.66 10.70 16.40
N GLY A 43 16.33 9.75 15.75
CA GLY A 43 16.34 9.66 14.28
C GLY A 43 14.93 9.61 13.66
N GLY A 44 13.99 8.90 14.29
CA GLY A 44 12.58 8.87 13.87
C GLY A 44 11.87 10.21 14.01
N MET A 45 12.18 10.95 15.06
CA MET A 45 11.63 12.30 15.25
C MET A 45 12.24 13.28 14.24
N GLN A 46 13.53 13.16 13.91
CA GLN A 46 14.15 13.98 12.86
C GLN A 46 13.52 13.73 11.49
N GLN A 47 13.21 12.47 11.15
CA GLN A 47 12.49 12.14 9.92
C GLN A 47 11.06 12.70 9.91
N ARG A 48 10.34 12.62 11.04
CA ARG A 48 9.03 13.29 11.21
C ARG A 48 9.11 14.80 11.01
N VAL A 49 10.16 15.46 11.50
CA VAL A 49 10.41 16.90 11.22
C VAL A 49 10.62 17.13 9.73
N GLY A 50 11.37 16.27 9.05
CA GLY A 50 11.56 16.31 7.59
C GLY A 50 10.24 16.18 6.82
N LEU A 51 9.39 15.26 7.25
CA LEU A 51 8.04 15.05 6.70
C LEU A 51 7.16 16.28 6.95
N ALA A 52 7.09 16.79 8.18
CA ALA A 52 6.35 18.01 8.52
C ALA A 52 6.79 19.20 7.68
N ARG A 53 8.10 19.38 7.48
CA ARG A 53 8.66 20.42 6.61
C ARG A 53 8.17 20.30 5.17
N ALA A 54 8.14 19.08 4.63
CA ALA A 54 7.68 18.84 3.28
C ALA A 54 6.17 19.11 3.13
N ILE A 55 5.37 18.76 4.14
CA ILE A 55 3.92 18.98 4.18
C ILE A 55 3.58 20.46 4.35
N ALA A 56 4.26 21.17 5.25
CA ALA A 56 4.06 22.60 5.50
C ALA A 56 4.30 23.44 4.24
N ALA A 57 5.17 22.99 3.34
CA ALA A 57 5.40 23.62 2.05
C ALA A 57 4.24 23.45 1.06
N ASN A 58 3.24 22.61 1.37
CA ASN A 58 2.07 22.27 0.55
C ASN A 58 2.38 22.11 -0.95
N PRO A 59 3.35 21.26 -1.35
CA PRO A 59 3.72 21.12 -2.75
C PRO A 59 2.64 20.38 -3.55
N HIS A 60 2.73 20.44 -4.89
CA HIS A 60 1.93 19.59 -5.78
C HIS A 60 2.51 18.18 -5.91
N ILE A 61 3.84 18.08 -5.81
CA ILE A 61 4.61 16.84 -5.94
C ILE A 61 5.51 16.69 -4.72
N LEU A 62 5.51 15.51 -4.13
CA LEU A 62 6.36 15.13 -3.01
C LEU A 62 7.39 14.10 -3.48
N LEU A 63 8.67 14.41 -3.32
CA LEU A 63 9.76 13.50 -3.63
C LEU A 63 10.35 13.02 -2.31
N MET A 64 10.39 11.71 -2.14
CA MET A 64 10.82 11.06 -0.91
C MET A 64 11.92 10.06 -1.22
N ASP A 65 13.12 10.36 -0.74
CA ASP A 65 14.29 9.50 -0.90
C ASP A 65 14.57 8.75 0.42
N GLU A 66 14.23 7.46 0.43
CA GLU A 66 14.32 6.56 1.58
C GLU A 66 13.88 7.16 2.93
N PRO A 67 12.67 7.75 3.02
CA PRO A 67 12.30 8.57 4.17
C PRO A 67 12.12 7.76 5.46
N PHE A 68 12.13 6.42 5.41
CA PHE A 68 11.91 5.55 6.57
C PHE A 68 13.00 4.47 6.78
N SER A 69 14.08 4.48 5.98
CA SER A 69 15.10 3.42 6.00
C SER A 69 15.91 3.37 7.30
N ALA A 70 16.16 4.53 7.92
CA ALA A 70 16.95 4.66 9.15
C ALA A 70 16.21 4.28 10.44
N LEU A 71 14.98 3.75 10.34
CA LEU A 71 14.11 3.50 11.49
C LEU A 71 14.01 2.03 11.85
N ASP A 72 13.75 1.77 13.14
CA ASP A 72 13.37 0.46 13.61
C ASP A 72 12.05 0.00 12.96
N PRO A 73 11.82 -1.31 12.82
CA PRO A 73 10.66 -1.83 12.09
C PRO A 73 9.30 -1.39 12.64
N LEU A 74 9.19 -1.15 13.96
CA LEU A 74 7.90 -0.77 14.58
C LEU A 74 7.57 0.69 14.27
N ILE A 75 8.51 1.59 14.53
CA ILE A 75 8.34 3.02 14.24
C ILE A 75 8.20 3.25 12.74
N ARG A 76 8.94 2.50 11.90
CA ARG A 76 8.78 2.52 10.44
C ARG A 76 7.33 2.23 10.05
N ARG A 77 6.74 1.15 10.55
CA ARG A 77 5.35 0.79 10.22
C ARG A 77 4.36 1.87 10.63
N GLN A 78 4.50 2.41 11.84
CA GLN A 78 3.65 3.48 12.35
C GLN A 78 3.73 4.74 11.46
N LEU A 79 4.93 5.12 11.04
CA LEU A 79 5.11 6.28 10.16
C LEU A 79 4.52 6.08 8.77
N GLN A 80 4.67 4.89 8.22
CA GLN A 80 4.06 4.54 6.95
C GLN A 80 2.52 4.60 7.02
N ASP A 81 1.90 4.17 8.12
CA ASP A 81 0.44 4.30 8.34
C ASP A 81 -0.01 5.75 8.41
N GLN A 82 0.75 6.58 9.12
CA GLN A 82 0.49 8.02 9.21
C GLN A 82 0.65 8.68 7.83
N PHE A 83 1.69 8.33 7.10
CA PHE A 83 1.91 8.81 5.75
C PHE A 83 0.78 8.40 4.80
N LEU A 84 0.30 7.16 4.86
CA LEU A 84 -0.83 6.68 4.05
C LEU A 84 -2.10 7.47 4.33
N THR A 85 -2.43 7.65 5.62
CA THR A 85 -3.58 8.44 6.07
C THR A 85 -3.49 9.87 5.53
N LEU A 86 -2.33 10.49 5.72
CA LEU A 86 -2.10 11.86 5.26
C LEU A 86 -2.12 11.97 3.73
N SER A 87 -1.52 11.02 3.03
CA SER A 87 -1.49 11.01 1.56
C SER A 87 -2.90 10.90 0.98
N ALA A 88 -3.78 10.13 1.62
CA ALA A 88 -5.19 10.01 1.22
C ALA A 88 -5.95 11.33 1.37
N GLU A 89 -5.64 12.11 2.41
CA GLU A 89 -6.23 13.44 2.64
C GLU A 89 -5.67 14.51 1.70
N MET A 90 -4.34 14.56 1.56
CA MET A 90 -3.66 15.61 0.79
C MET A 90 -3.82 15.46 -0.73
N LYS A 91 -4.03 14.23 -1.22
CA LYS A 91 -4.20 13.91 -2.65
C LYS A 91 -3.10 14.50 -3.55
N LYS A 92 -1.85 14.44 -3.09
CA LYS A 92 -0.67 14.92 -3.84
C LYS A 92 -0.01 13.76 -4.58
N THR A 93 0.69 14.09 -5.65
CA THR A 93 1.53 13.09 -6.32
C THR A 93 2.79 12.87 -5.51
N THR A 94 3.05 11.64 -5.08
CA THR A 94 4.26 11.30 -4.33
C THR A 94 5.11 10.31 -5.12
N LEU A 95 6.38 10.63 -5.33
CA LEU A 95 7.39 9.69 -5.81
C LEU A 95 8.21 9.23 -4.61
N PHE A 96 8.12 7.95 -4.32
CA PHE A 96 8.76 7.31 -3.19
C PHE A 96 9.89 6.41 -3.69
N ILE A 97 11.10 6.59 -3.14
CA ILE A 97 12.28 5.79 -3.45
C ILE A 97 12.61 4.95 -2.22
N THR A 98 12.76 3.65 -2.43
CA THR A 98 13.17 2.71 -1.39
C THR A 98 13.89 1.53 -2.00
N HIS A 99 14.75 0.89 -1.21
CA HIS A 99 15.33 -0.40 -1.51
C HIS A 99 14.53 -1.58 -0.90
N ASP A 100 13.50 -1.30 -0.10
CA ASP A 100 12.66 -2.30 0.56
C ASP A 100 11.37 -2.53 -0.26
N LEU A 101 11.19 -3.75 -0.76
CA LEU A 101 10.03 -4.12 -1.56
C LEU A 101 8.74 -4.17 -0.73
N ASP A 102 8.79 -4.60 0.54
CA ASP A 102 7.60 -4.63 1.40
C ASP A 102 7.05 -3.21 1.58
N GLU A 103 7.92 -2.22 1.68
CA GLU A 103 7.58 -0.80 1.75
C GLU A 103 6.95 -0.30 0.44
N ALA A 104 7.57 -0.62 -0.70
CA ALA A 104 7.05 -0.25 -2.01
C ALA A 104 5.67 -0.85 -2.27
N ILE A 105 5.43 -2.09 -1.84
CA ILE A 105 4.15 -2.79 -1.96
C ILE A 105 3.10 -2.18 -1.04
N ARG A 106 3.47 -1.82 0.18
CA ARG A 106 2.54 -1.27 1.17
C ARG A 106 2.07 0.15 0.82
N ILE A 107 2.96 0.98 0.29
CA ILE A 107 2.71 2.42 0.08
C ILE A 107 2.37 2.71 -1.38
N GLY A 108 2.96 1.96 -2.31
CA GLY A 108 2.93 2.25 -3.73
C GLY A 108 1.66 1.77 -4.42
N HIS A 109 0.98 2.69 -5.09
CA HIS A 109 -0.07 2.34 -6.05
C HIS A 109 0.51 1.74 -7.34
N ARG A 110 1.73 2.18 -7.70
CA ARG A 110 2.51 1.72 -8.85
C ARG A 110 3.97 1.65 -8.43
N ILE A 111 4.63 0.57 -8.80
CA ILE A 111 6.03 0.31 -8.47
C ILE A 111 6.83 0.33 -9.77
N ALA A 112 8.00 0.95 -9.70
CA ALA A 112 9.00 0.98 -10.75
C ALA A 112 10.29 0.34 -10.21
N ILE A 113 10.67 -0.81 -10.75
CA ILE A 113 11.92 -1.49 -10.38
C ILE A 113 13.02 -1.01 -11.33
N MET A 114 14.17 -0.66 -10.76
CA MET A 114 15.34 -0.23 -11.50
C MET A 114 16.55 -1.13 -11.20
N LYS A 115 17.38 -1.36 -12.20
CA LYS A 115 18.65 -2.10 -12.10
C LYS A 115 19.68 -1.44 -13.00
N ASP A 116 20.89 -1.21 -12.47
CA ASP A 116 22.01 -0.61 -13.22
C ASP A 116 21.64 0.71 -13.94
N GLY A 117 20.76 1.51 -13.31
CA GLY A 117 20.26 2.77 -13.86
C GLY A 117 19.17 2.64 -14.93
N ALA A 118 18.78 1.42 -15.30
CA ALA A 118 17.71 1.15 -16.24
C ALA A 118 16.42 0.75 -15.49
N LEU A 119 15.28 1.18 -16.01
CA LEU A 119 13.98 0.72 -15.57
C LEU A 119 13.73 -0.69 -16.12
N VAL A 120 13.49 -1.64 -15.23
CA VAL A 120 13.29 -3.06 -15.58
C VAL A 120 11.80 -3.36 -15.73
N GLN A 121 10.99 -2.99 -14.74
CA GLN A 121 9.56 -3.27 -14.73
C GLN A 121 8.79 -2.12 -14.07
N ILE A 122 7.63 -1.79 -14.62
CA ILE A 122 6.63 -0.95 -13.96
C ILE A 122 5.32 -1.73 -13.92
N GLY A 123 4.66 -1.73 -12.77
CA GLY A 123 3.37 -2.37 -12.61
C GLY A 123 2.71 -1.99 -11.29
N THR A 124 1.53 -2.53 -11.07
CA THR A 124 0.92 -2.57 -9.73
C THR A 124 1.72 -3.52 -8.82
N PRO A 125 1.63 -3.38 -7.48
CA PRO A 125 2.25 -4.33 -6.55
C PRO A 125 1.93 -5.79 -6.89
N GLU A 126 0.68 -6.07 -7.28
CA GLU A 126 0.24 -7.39 -7.67
C GLU A 126 0.92 -7.87 -8.96
N GLU A 127 1.00 -7.05 -10.01
CA GLU A 127 1.65 -7.42 -11.28
C GLU A 127 3.13 -7.73 -11.11
N ILE A 128 3.82 -6.94 -10.28
CA ILE A 128 5.23 -7.12 -9.97
C ILE A 128 5.49 -8.49 -9.33
N VAL A 129 4.62 -8.92 -8.41
CA VAL A 129 4.79 -10.18 -7.66
C VAL A 129 4.26 -11.39 -8.42
N THR A 130 3.19 -11.24 -9.20
CA THR A 130 2.56 -12.35 -9.92
C THR A 130 3.21 -12.62 -11.27
N ASN A 131 3.67 -11.58 -11.97
CA ASN A 131 4.21 -11.64 -13.32
C ASN A 131 5.55 -10.88 -13.41
N PRO A 132 6.62 -11.35 -12.76
CA PRO A 132 7.96 -10.77 -12.92
C PRO A 132 8.43 -10.91 -14.38
N VAL A 133 9.05 -9.86 -14.93
CA VAL A 133 9.50 -9.83 -16.35
C VAL A 133 10.77 -10.63 -16.62
N ASP A 134 11.62 -10.83 -15.61
CA ASP A 134 12.86 -11.59 -15.70
C ASP A 134 13.23 -12.26 -14.37
N ASP A 135 14.29 -13.07 -14.38
CA ASP A 135 14.77 -13.79 -13.19
C ASP A 135 15.21 -12.85 -12.07
N TYR A 136 15.71 -11.66 -12.41
CA TYR A 136 16.12 -10.68 -11.41
C TYR A 136 14.91 -10.13 -10.63
N VAL A 137 13.84 -9.76 -11.32
CA VAL A 137 12.61 -9.34 -10.64
C VAL A 137 11.98 -10.52 -9.90
N ALA A 138 12.02 -11.72 -10.46
CA ALA A 138 11.51 -12.92 -9.79
C ALA A 138 12.23 -13.21 -8.45
N ASP A 139 13.56 -13.11 -8.44
CA ASP A 139 14.36 -13.25 -7.21
C ASP A 139 14.06 -12.12 -6.22
N PHE A 140 13.87 -10.89 -6.72
CA PHE A 140 13.59 -9.72 -5.88
C PHE A 140 12.24 -9.84 -5.15
N VAL A 141 11.22 -10.44 -5.79
CA VAL A 141 9.88 -10.62 -5.21
C VAL A 141 9.67 -11.95 -4.49
N ALA A 142 10.68 -12.84 -4.47
CA ALA A 142 10.53 -14.22 -3.98
C ALA A 142 10.08 -14.34 -2.51
N GLY A 143 10.39 -13.34 -1.68
CA GLY A 143 10.00 -13.29 -0.26
C GLY A 143 8.58 -12.78 0.01
N ILE A 144 7.85 -12.31 -1.01
CA ILE A 144 6.56 -11.65 -0.84
C ILE A 144 5.40 -12.64 -0.92
N SER A 145 4.51 -12.57 0.06
CA SER A 145 3.29 -13.39 0.07
C SER A 145 2.26 -12.88 -0.94
N LYS A 146 1.94 -13.73 -1.92
CA LYS A 146 0.86 -13.48 -2.90
C LYS A 146 -0.53 -13.45 -2.26
N LEU A 147 -0.70 -14.05 -1.08
CA LEU A 147 -2.00 -14.18 -0.40
C LEU A 147 -2.62 -12.81 -0.05
N GLN A 148 -1.79 -11.82 0.23
CA GLN A 148 -2.25 -10.49 0.63
C GLN A 148 -2.48 -9.55 -0.56
N LEU A 149 -1.96 -9.89 -1.75
CA LEU A 149 -1.96 -9.01 -2.91
C LEU A 149 -3.01 -9.37 -3.96
N VAL A 150 -3.35 -10.66 -4.04
CA VAL A 150 -4.33 -11.16 -5.01
C VAL A 150 -5.73 -11.06 -4.42
N THR A 151 -6.66 -10.47 -5.18
CA THR A 151 -8.05 -10.25 -4.75
C THR A 151 -9.02 -11.26 -5.35
N ALA A 152 -10.22 -11.36 -4.76
CA ALA A 152 -11.30 -12.22 -5.23
C ALA A 152 -11.67 -11.97 -6.70
N GLN A 153 -11.71 -10.70 -7.12
CA GLN A 153 -11.99 -10.33 -8.51
C GLN A 153 -11.09 -11.03 -9.53
N LYS A 154 -9.83 -11.26 -9.17
CA LYS A 154 -8.80 -11.75 -10.08
C LYS A 154 -8.70 -13.28 -10.11
N VAL A 155 -9.23 -13.94 -9.08
CA VAL A 155 -9.21 -15.42 -8.93
C VAL A 155 -10.57 -16.04 -9.24
N MET A 156 -11.66 -15.27 -9.17
CA MET A 156 -13.00 -15.75 -9.48
C MET A 156 -13.13 -16.22 -10.92
N GLN A 157 -14.00 -17.21 -11.11
CA GLN A 157 -14.48 -17.61 -12.44
C GLN A 157 -15.92 -17.15 -12.63
N SER A 158 -16.36 -17.04 -13.89
CA SER A 158 -17.76 -16.74 -14.18
C SER A 158 -18.69 -17.86 -13.71
N ILE A 159 -19.92 -17.49 -13.36
CA ILE A 159 -20.96 -18.43 -12.93
C ILE A 159 -21.17 -19.50 -14.01
N GLU A 160 -21.26 -19.11 -15.28
CA GLU A 160 -21.43 -20.04 -16.40
C GLU A 160 -20.31 -21.08 -16.48
N LYS A 161 -19.05 -20.67 -16.27
CA LYS A 161 -17.88 -21.57 -16.31
C LYS A 161 -17.89 -22.54 -15.13
N TYR A 162 -18.30 -22.06 -13.97
CA TYR A 162 -18.51 -22.89 -12.79
C TYR A 162 -19.61 -23.93 -13.04
N GLU A 163 -20.79 -23.49 -13.49
CA GLU A 163 -21.96 -24.37 -13.68
C GLU A 163 -21.72 -25.45 -14.72
N ARG A 164 -20.94 -25.15 -15.76
CA ARG A 164 -20.52 -26.14 -16.76
C ARG A 164 -19.66 -27.27 -16.18
N SER A 165 -18.92 -26.98 -15.11
CA SER A 165 -17.95 -27.92 -14.51
C SER A 165 -18.48 -28.62 -13.27
N TYR A 166 -19.40 -27.97 -12.53
CA TYR A 166 -19.84 -28.40 -11.20
C TYR A 166 -21.36 -28.47 -11.02
N GLY A 167 -22.15 -28.07 -12.03
CA GLY A 167 -23.61 -28.00 -11.94
C GLY A 167 -24.14 -26.67 -11.38
N ALA A 168 -25.46 -26.54 -11.32
CA ALA A 168 -26.13 -25.29 -10.92
C ALA A 168 -25.65 -24.78 -9.56
N LEU A 169 -25.35 -23.48 -9.47
CA LEU A 169 -24.88 -22.86 -8.24
C LEU A 169 -26.03 -22.72 -7.23
N ASN A 170 -25.95 -23.41 -6.10
CA ASN A 170 -26.87 -23.20 -4.99
C ASN A 170 -26.28 -22.18 -4.00
N SER A 171 -26.83 -20.97 -4.00
CA SER A 171 -26.30 -19.84 -3.21
C SER A 171 -26.70 -19.85 -1.74
N THR A 172 -27.53 -20.79 -1.29
CA THR A 172 -28.19 -20.72 0.03
C THR A 172 -27.22 -20.88 1.21
N ASP A 173 -26.13 -21.62 1.02
CA ASP A 173 -25.14 -21.93 2.07
C ASP A 173 -23.70 -21.57 1.66
N CYS A 174 -23.55 -20.76 0.62
CA CYS A 174 -22.24 -20.34 0.14
C CYS A 174 -21.71 -19.14 0.94
N PRO A 175 -20.45 -19.18 1.41
CA PRO A 175 -19.81 -17.98 1.96
C PRO A 175 -19.74 -16.87 0.90
N VAL A 176 -19.79 -15.62 1.35
CA VAL A 176 -19.83 -14.45 0.47
C VAL A 176 -18.57 -13.61 0.68
N ALA A 177 -17.92 -13.25 -0.43
CA ALA A 177 -16.78 -12.34 -0.47
C ALA A 177 -17.09 -11.11 -1.33
N LYS A 178 -16.37 -10.02 -1.08
CA LYS A 178 -16.36 -8.81 -1.91
C LYS A 178 -15.28 -8.92 -2.98
N LEU A 179 -15.34 -8.03 -3.98
CA LEU A 179 -14.38 -7.94 -5.09
C LEU A 179 -12.93 -7.76 -4.62
N ASP A 180 -12.75 -6.93 -3.59
CA ASP A 180 -11.48 -6.48 -3.02
C ASP A 180 -10.97 -7.36 -1.88
N ASP A 181 -11.73 -8.38 -1.47
CA ASP A 181 -11.29 -9.34 -0.45
C ASP A 181 -10.02 -10.07 -0.91
N SER A 182 -9.04 -10.17 -0.02
CA SER A 182 -7.76 -10.82 -0.29
C SER A 182 -7.90 -12.33 -0.38
N LEU A 183 -6.95 -12.97 -1.06
CA LEU A 183 -6.87 -14.41 -1.16
C LEU A 183 -6.75 -15.08 0.22
N ASP A 184 -6.10 -14.43 1.18
CA ASP A 184 -6.05 -14.84 2.59
C ASP A 184 -7.45 -14.92 3.22
N HIS A 185 -8.27 -13.88 3.07
CA HIS A 185 -9.65 -13.88 3.54
C HIS A 185 -10.51 -14.95 2.84
N LEU A 186 -10.27 -15.20 1.55
CA LEU A 186 -10.94 -16.29 0.83
C LEU A 186 -10.54 -17.66 1.35
N VAL A 187 -9.28 -17.85 1.77
CA VAL A 187 -8.84 -19.08 2.41
C VAL A 187 -9.61 -19.28 3.72
N ASP A 188 -9.70 -18.26 4.56
CA ASP A 188 -10.44 -18.31 5.84
C ASP A 188 -11.92 -18.67 5.63
N LEU A 189 -12.59 -18.04 4.66
CA LEU A 189 -13.97 -18.35 4.30
C LEU A 189 -14.18 -19.79 3.80
N SER A 190 -13.12 -20.46 3.33
CA SER A 190 -13.17 -21.82 2.78
C SER A 190 -12.82 -22.93 3.79
N ILE A 191 -12.40 -22.58 5.02
CA ILE A 191 -11.92 -23.57 6.01
C ILE A 191 -13.03 -24.52 6.43
N ASP A 192 -14.18 -23.96 6.82
CA ASP A 192 -15.28 -24.72 7.46
C ASP A 192 -16.39 -25.11 6.48
N THR A 193 -16.15 -25.03 5.17
CA THR A 193 -17.16 -25.34 4.15
C THR A 193 -16.58 -25.98 2.91
N ASP A 194 -17.38 -26.84 2.26
CA ASP A 194 -17.11 -27.38 0.93
C ASP A 194 -17.83 -26.61 -0.17
N HIS A 195 -18.69 -25.66 0.20
CA HIS A 195 -19.36 -24.79 -0.74
C HIS A 195 -18.38 -23.81 -1.39
N PRO A 196 -18.59 -23.45 -2.66
CA PRO A 196 -17.79 -22.42 -3.30
C PRO A 196 -18.08 -21.04 -2.68
N ILE A 197 -17.11 -20.14 -2.73
CA ILE A 197 -17.29 -18.76 -2.28
C ILE A 197 -17.95 -17.96 -3.40
N ILE A 198 -19.00 -17.24 -3.08
CA ILE A 198 -19.69 -16.34 -4.00
C ILE A 198 -19.10 -14.95 -3.87
N VAL A 199 -18.66 -14.38 -4.99
CA VAL A 199 -18.18 -12.99 -5.04
C VAL A 199 -19.35 -12.10 -5.45
N LYS A 200 -19.66 -11.12 -4.59
CA LYS A 200 -20.71 -10.14 -4.84
C LYS A 200 -20.14 -8.74 -5.02
N GLN A 201 -20.81 -7.99 -5.88
CA GLN A 201 -20.73 -6.53 -5.91
C GLN A 201 -22.13 -6.00 -5.62
N ASP A 202 -22.26 -5.26 -4.52
CA ASP A 202 -23.55 -4.90 -3.94
C ASP A 202 -24.39 -6.17 -3.66
N ASP A 203 -25.56 -6.31 -4.28
CA ASP A 203 -26.42 -7.49 -4.18
C ASP A 203 -26.32 -8.45 -5.39
N THR A 204 -25.46 -8.12 -6.36
CA THR A 204 -25.34 -8.93 -7.59
C THR A 204 -24.19 -9.92 -7.44
N VAL A 205 -24.48 -11.19 -7.72
CA VAL A 205 -23.43 -12.22 -7.85
C VAL A 205 -22.73 -12.04 -9.17
N ILE A 206 -21.43 -11.78 -9.10
CA ILE A 206 -20.60 -11.49 -10.27
C ILE A 206 -19.63 -12.63 -10.60
N GLY A 207 -19.34 -13.50 -9.63
CA GLY A 207 -18.41 -14.61 -9.82
C GLY A 207 -18.40 -15.59 -8.67
N VAL A 208 -17.63 -16.66 -8.86
CA VAL A 208 -17.50 -17.77 -7.92
C VAL A 208 -16.04 -18.15 -7.77
N VAL A 209 -15.60 -18.42 -6.56
CA VAL A 209 -14.28 -18.99 -6.25
C VAL A 209 -14.49 -20.39 -5.68
N SER A 210 -14.15 -21.41 -6.47
CA SER A 210 -14.07 -22.80 -5.97
C SER A 210 -12.72 -23.07 -5.30
N LYS A 211 -12.63 -24.13 -4.48
CA LYS A 211 -11.36 -24.60 -3.88
C LYS A 211 -10.26 -24.78 -4.93
N ARG A 212 -10.59 -25.21 -6.15
CA ARG A 212 -9.62 -25.39 -7.24
C ARG A 212 -9.07 -24.05 -7.75
N THR A 213 -9.93 -23.06 -7.97
CA THR A 213 -9.52 -21.69 -8.35
C THR A 213 -8.73 -21.02 -7.23
N LEU A 214 -9.14 -21.21 -5.97
CA LEU A 214 -8.42 -20.72 -4.80
C LEU A 214 -6.99 -21.26 -4.73
N LEU A 215 -6.82 -22.58 -4.80
CA LEU A 215 -5.49 -23.24 -4.78
C LEU A 215 -4.61 -22.81 -5.96
N ARG A 216 -5.20 -22.57 -7.14
CA ARG A 216 -4.48 -22.04 -8.31
C ARG A 216 -4.04 -20.59 -8.09
N GLY A 217 -4.88 -19.77 -7.47
CA GLY A 217 -4.52 -18.41 -7.04
C GLY A 217 -3.33 -18.41 -6.10
N ILE A 218 -3.29 -19.32 -5.12
CA ILE A 218 -2.16 -19.48 -4.19
C ILE A 218 -0.88 -19.88 -4.94
N GLN A 219 -0.99 -20.76 -5.94
CA GLN A 219 0.14 -21.15 -6.79
C GLN A 219 0.58 -20.06 -7.79
N GLY A 220 -0.15 -18.94 -7.89
CA GLY A 220 0.12 -17.89 -8.87
C GLY A 220 -0.10 -18.30 -10.32
N LYS A 221 -0.94 -19.31 -10.59
CA LYS A 221 -1.27 -19.76 -11.95
C LYS A 221 -2.64 -19.23 -12.34
N GLN A 222 -2.66 -18.26 -13.26
CA GLN A 222 -3.88 -17.86 -13.97
C GLN A 222 -4.03 -18.67 -15.26
N GLU A 223 -5.28 -18.96 -15.68
CA GLU A 223 -5.58 -19.59 -16.98
C GLU A 223 -5.48 -18.61 -18.14
#